data_AF-A0A7Y0CRQ9-F1
#
_entry.id   AF-A0A7Y0CRQ9-F1
#
_cell.length_a   1.000
_cell.length_b   1.000
_cell.length_c   1.000
_cell.angle_alpha   90.00
_cell.angle_beta   90.00
_cell.angle_gamma   90.00
#
_symmetry.space_group_name_H-M   'P 1'
#
loop_
_entity.id
_entity.type
_entity.pdbx_description
1 polymer ?
#
loop_
_entity_poly.entity_id
_entity_poly.type
_entity_poly.pdbx_seq_one_letter_code
_entity_poly.pdbx_strand_id
1 'polypeptide(L)'
;MGYAFESRPLTPEAWADLEVLFDLPGGSMVRGCWCMYYRKSGTVSVNAAAAPENKRQLCELVDAGVVPGLIGYVDGSPAGWISLGPREDYAKLQRSPIMKPVDDREVWSVVYTFVAKRYRGQGVQHRLLKAAIGYAREQGVRTLEAYPVDKPER
;
A
#
# COMPACT_ATOMS: atom_id res chain seq x y z
N MET A 1 25.43 -0.32 1.92
CA MET A 1 24.09 -0.27 1.29
C MET A 1 24.24 0.52 0.00
N GLY A 2 24.08 -0.14 -1.15
CA GLY A 2 24.58 0.35 -2.44
C GLY A 2 23.58 1.11 -3.31
N TYR A 3 22.54 1.73 -2.74
CA TYR A 3 21.58 2.54 -3.48
C TYR A 3 21.01 3.67 -2.60
N ALA A 4 20.59 4.75 -3.25
CA ALA A 4 19.78 5.80 -2.65
C ALA A 4 18.31 5.36 -2.57
N PHE A 5 17.68 5.58 -1.42
CA PHE A 5 16.26 5.29 -1.23
C PHE A 5 15.51 6.55 -0.85
N GLU A 6 14.41 6.79 -1.55
CA GLU A 6 13.46 7.87 -1.27
C GLU A 6 12.04 7.28 -1.23
N SER A 7 11.15 7.91 -0.47
CA SER A 7 9.72 7.61 -0.51
C SER A 7 8.91 8.88 -0.74
N ARG A 8 7.85 8.79 -1.51
CA ARG A 8 6.92 9.90 -1.75
C ARG A 8 5.48 9.48 -1.48
N PRO A 9 4.64 10.35 -0.91
CA PRO A 9 3.19 10.11 -0.85
C PRO A 9 2.61 9.99 -2.25
N LEU A 10 1.60 9.14 -2.41
CA LEU A 10 0.84 9.11 -3.66
C LEU A 10 -0.09 10.33 -3.71
N THR A 11 0.31 11.30 -4.52
CA THR A 11 -0.47 12.47 -4.93
C THR A 11 -0.72 12.39 -6.44
N PRO A 12 -1.56 13.27 -7.03
CA PRO A 12 -1.79 13.29 -8.48
C PRO A 12 -0.50 13.33 -9.30
N GLU A 13 0.52 14.05 -8.83
CA GLU A 13 1.82 14.18 -9.51
C GLU A 13 2.62 12.87 -9.54
N ALA A 14 2.43 12.00 -8.55
CA ALA A 14 3.11 10.71 -8.44
C ALA A 14 2.32 9.55 -9.09
N TRP A 15 1.15 9.83 -9.68
CA TRP A 15 0.28 8.79 -10.25
C TRP A 15 0.96 7.97 -11.34
N ALA A 16 1.66 8.63 -12.27
CA ALA A 16 2.37 7.97 -13.36
C ALA A 16 3.44 6.99 -12.84
N ASP A 17 4.12 7.32 -11.74
CA ASP A 17 5.11 6.44 -11.11
C ASP A 17 4.48 5.17 -10.53
N LEU A 18 3.26 5.28 -9.99
CA LEU A 18 2.51 4.13 -9.50
C LEU A 18 2.13 3.19 -10.65
N GLU A 19 1.69 3.75 -11.77
CA GLU A 19 1.35 2.97 -12.98
C GLU A 19 2.57 2.19 -13.47
N VAL A 20 3.72 2.88 -13.63
CA VAL A 20 4.99 2.26 -13.99
C VAL A 20 5.34 1.14 -13.01
N LEU A 21 5.25 1.39 -11.71
CA LEU A 21 5.58 0.40 -10.68
C LEU A 21 4.69 -0.85 -10.75
N PHE A 22 3.38 -0.70 -10.94
CA PHE A 22 2.44 -1.83 -10.97
C PHE A 22 2.60 -2.68 -12.24
N ASP A 23 3.05 -2.07 -13.33
CA ASP A 23 3.36 -2.78 -14.58
C ASP A 23 4.68 -3.56 -14.52
N LEU A 24 5.58 -3.26 -13.57
CA LEU A 24 6.82 -4.02 -13.41
C LEU A 24 6.58 -5.52 -13.11
N PRO A 25 7.56 -6.38 -13.48
CA PRO A 25 7.50 -7.81 -13.17
C PRO A 25 7.31 -8.07 -11.67
N GLY A 26 6.46 -9.05 -11.36
CA GLY A 26 6.09 -9.40 -9.99
C GLY A 26 4.85 -8.67 -9.45
N GLY A 27 4.29 -7.71 -10.19
CA GLY A 27 3.08 -6.95 -9.84
C GLY A 27 1.74 -7.57 -10.26
N SER A 28 1.68 -8.88 -10.54
CA SER A 28 0.45 -9.51 -11.07
C SER A 28 -0.77 -9.32 -10.16
N MET A 29 -0.60 -9.33 -8.84
CA MET A 29 -1.70 -9.08 -7.90
C MET A 29 -2.11 -7.61 -7.86
N VAL A 30 -1.15 -6.67 -7.84
CA VAL A 30 -1.47 -5.23 -7.78
C VAL A 30 -2.13 -4.72 -9.04
N ARG A 31 -1.79 -5.27 -10.22
CA ARG A 31 -2.41 -4.90 -11.50
C ARG A 31 -3.91 -5.17 -11.55
N GLY A 32 -4.38 -6.18 -10.83
CA GLY A 32 -5.80 -6.49 -10.77
C GLY A 32 -6.51 -5.74 -9.65
N CYS A 33 -5.93 -5.70 -8.45
CA CYS A 33 -6.60 -5.13 -7.29
C CYS A 33 -6.51 -3.61 -7.19
N TRP A 34 -5.47 -2.97 -7.77
CA TRP A 34 -5.14 -1.55 -7.61
C TRP A 34 -5.26 -1.07 -6.16
N CYS A 35 -4.80 -1.90 -5.22
CA CYS A 35 -4.88 -1.66 -3.78
C CYS A 35 -6.30 -1.42 -3.21
N MET A 36 -7.36 -1.73 -3.97
CA MET A 36 -8.75 -1.55 -3.56
C MET A 36 -9.31 -2.71 -2.73
N TYR A 37 -8.60 -3.84 -2.65
CA TYR A 37 -9.09 -5.07 -2.02
C TYR A 37 -9.56 -4.87 -0.57
N TYR A 38 -8.81 -4.11 0.23
CA TYR A 38 -9.14 -3.85 1.64
C TYR A 38 -10.08 -2.64 1.83
N ARG A 39 -10.09 -1.70 0.87
CA ARG A 39 -10.95 -0.51 0.89
C ARG A 39 -12.42 -0.82 0.63
N LYS A 40 -12.69 -1.91 -0.09
CA LYS A 40 -14.04 -2.37 -0.41
C LYS A 40 -14.51 -3.49 0.51
N SER A 41 -15.80 -3.49 0.83
CA SER A 41 -16.46 -4.60 1.51
C SER A 41 -16.83 -5.73 0.53
N GLY A 42 -17.10 -6.94 1.06
CA GLY A 42 -17.57 -8.07 0.26
C GLY A 42 -16.52 -8.69 -0.68
N THR A 43 -17.02 -9.37 -1.71
CA THR A 43 -16.19 -9.99 -2.75
C THR A 43 -15.66 -8.91 -3.69
N VAL A 44 -14.35 -8.68 -3.63
CA VAL A 44 -13.67 -7.71 -4.50
C VAL A 44 -12.99 -8.47 -5.62
N SER A 45 -13.41 -8.22 -6.86
CA SER A 45 -12.72 -8.78 -8.02
C SER A 45 -11.36 -8.11 -8.18
N VAL A 46 -10.32 -8.93 -8.29
CA VAL A 46 -8.92 -8.53 -8.47
C VAL A 46 -8.32 -9.14 -9.73
N ASN A 47 -9.18 -9.48 -10.70
CA ASN A 47 -8.76 -9.99 -12.00
C ASN A 47 -8.51 -8.83 -13.00
N ALA A 48 -8.01 -9.16 -14.19
CA ALA A 48 -7.72 -8.17 -15.22
C ALA A 48 -8.96 -7.39 -15.68
N ALA A 49 -10.14 -8.00 -15.68
CA ALA A 49 -11.39 -7.34 -16.08
C ALA A 49 -11.82 -6.24 -15.08
N ALA A 50 -11.52 -6.42 -13.79
CA ALA A 50 -11.81 -5.43 -12.75
C ALA A 50 -10.72 -4.36 -12.61
N ALA A 51 -9.55 -4.54 -13.22
CA ALA A 51 -8.41 -3.64 -13.09
C ALA A 51 -8.73 -2.18 -13.47
N PRO A 52 -9.41 -1.88 -14.60
CA PRO A 52 -9.71 -0.50 -14.98
C PRO A 52 -10.60 0.23 -13.96
N GLU A 53 -11.60 -0.48 -13.43
CA GLU A 53 -12.51 0.04 -12.41
C GLU A 53 -11.78 0.30 -11.08
N ASN A 54 -11.00 -0.67 -10.61
CA ASN A 54 -10.23 -0.53 -9.37
C ASN A 54 -9.19 0.60 -9.50
N LYS A 55 -8.54 0.74 -10.66
CA LYS A 55 -7.61 1.83 -10.96
C LYS A 55 -8.32 3.19 -10.89
N ARG A 56 -9.47 3.32 -11.55
CA ARG A 56 -10.24 4.57 -11.55
C ARG A 56 -10.61 5.01 -10.14
N GLN A 57 -11.08 4.09 -9.29
CA GLN A 57 -11.44 4.43 -7.91
C GLN A 57 -10.25 4.80 -7.04
N LEU A 58 -9.08 4.17 -7.24
CA LEU A 58 -7.87 4.61 -6.55
C LEU A 58 -7.48 6.02 -7.02
N CYS A 59 -7.64 6.33 -8.31
CA CYS A 59 -7.42 7.67 -8.86
C CYS A 59 -8.37 8.69 -8.23
N GLU A 60 -9.67 8.37 -8.17
CA GLU A 60 -10.70 9.21 -7.54
C GLU A 60 -10.37 9.53 -6.07
N LEU A 61 -9.79 8.59 -5.31
CA LEU A 61 -9.32 8.84 -3.94
C LEU A 61 -8.17 9.85 -3.92
N VAL A 62 -7.18 9.66 -4.80
CA VAL A 62 -6.01 10.54 -4.91
C VAL A 62 -6.43 11.95 -5.34
N ASP A 63 -7.35 12.05 -6.31
CA ASP A 63 -7.90 13.32 -6.79
C ASP A 63 -8.73 14.04 -5.72
N ALA A 64 -9.36 13.29 -4.81
CA ALA A 64 -10.05 13.82 -3.63
C ALA A 64 -9.10 14.25 -2.49
N GLY A 65 -7.78 14.16 -2.69
CA GLY A 65 -6.77 14.54 -1.70
C GLY A 65 -6.42 13.46 -0.68
N VAL A 66 -6.94 12.24 -0.82
CA VAL A 66 -6.54 11.12 0.02
C VAL A 66 -5.16 10.66 -0.43
N VAL A 67 -4.25 10.42 0.52
CA VAL A 67 -2.95 9.79 0.26
C VAL A 67 -3.04 8.32 0.65
N PRO A 68 -3.32 7.39 -0.29
CA PRO A 68 -3.62 6.00 0.06
C PRO A 68 -2.37 5.15 0.35
N GLY A 69 -1.17 5.74 0.23
CA GLY A 69 0.09 5.07 0.46
C GLY A 69 1.31 5.83 -0.04
N LEU A 70 2.47 5.18 0.05
CA LEU A 70 3.76 5.71 -0.39
C LEU A 70 4.36 4.86 -1.51
N ILE A 71 5.00 5.54 -2.47
CA ILE A 71 5.87 4.93 -3.47
C ILE A 71 7.32 5.03 -2.98
N GLY A 72 8.04 3.92 -3.00
CA GLY A 72 9.48 3.87 -2.72
C GLY A 72 10.28 3.83 -4.00
N TYR A 73 11.36 4.60 -4.04
CA TYR A 73 12.26 4.77 -5.17
C TYR A 73 13.65 4.25 -4.81
N VAL A 74 14.29 3.55 -5.76
CA VAL A 74 15.68 3.10 -5.68
C VAL A 74 16.43 3.78 -6.82
N ASP A 75 17.40 4.62 -6.47
CA ASP A 75 18.19 5.42 -7.43
C ASP A 75 17.29 6.18 -8.44
N GLY A 76 16.22 6.78 -7.92
CA GLY A 76 15.23 7.55 -8.70
C GLY A 76 14.18 6.72 -9.43
N SER A 77 14.26 5.38 -9.44
CA SER A 77 13.28 4.51 -10.11
C SER A 77 12.23 3.96 -9.14
N PRO A 78 10.92 3.95 -9.50
CA PRO A 78 9.89 3.31 -8.68
C PRO A 78 10.20 1.83 -8.43
N ALA A 79 10.19 1.43 -7.16
CA ALA A 79 10.68 0.14 -6.70
C ALA A 79 9.69 -0.64 -5.81
N GLY A 80 8.83 0.05 -5.10
CA GLY A 80 7.79 -0.59 -4.30
C GLY A 80 6.72 0.36 -3.79
N TRP A 81 5.68 -0.23 -3.24
CA TRP A 81 4.44 0.41 -2.81
C TRP A 81 4.10 -0.05 -1.40
N ILE A 82 3.61 0.86 -0.57
CA ILE A 82 3.04 0.52 0.74
C ILE A 82 1.75 1.31 0.93
N SER A 83 0.65 0.61 1.18
CA SER A 83 -0.64 1.25 1.46
C SER A 83 -0.90 1.29 2.95
N LEU A 84 -1.23 2.49 3.41
CA LEU A 84 -1.57 2.82 4.77
C LEU A 84 -2.55 3.99 4.79
N GLY A 85 -3.27 4.14 5.89
CA GLY A 85 -4.25 5.18 6.10
C GLY A 85 -5.15 4.87 7.30
N PRO A 86 -6.13 5.75 7.60
CA PRO A 86 -7.11 5.52 8.65
C PRO A 86 -7.77 4.15 8.53
N ARG A 87 -7.96 3.47 9.66
CA ARG A 87 -8.58 2.14 9.68
C ARG A 87 -9.97 2.14 9.06
N GLU A 88 -10.74 3.21 9.25
CA GLU A 88 -12.09 3.35 8.71
C GLU A 88 -12.15 3.36 7.18
N ASP A 89 -11.05 3.71 6.49
CA ASP A 89 -10.96 3.66 5.02
C ASP A 89 -11.00 2.23 4.49
N TYR A 90 -10.81 1.24 5.36
CA TYR A 90 -10.70 -0.16 4.99
C TYR A 90 -11.93 -0.96 5.43
N ALA A 91 -13.01 -0.85 4.68
CA ALA A 91 -14.28 -1.53 4.95
C ALA A 91 -14.14 -3.05 5.14
N LYS A 92 -13.13 -3.68 4.55
CA LYS A 92 -12.87 -5.12 4.73
C LYS A 92 -12.35 -5.45 6.15
N LEU A 93 -11.60 -4.57 6.77
CA LEU A 93 -11.07 -4.76 8.13
C LEU A 93 -12.20 -4.74 9.15
N GLN A 94 -13.18 -3.84 8.97
CA GLN A 94 -14.36 -3.74 9.84
C GLN A 94 -15.18 -5.04 9.91
N ARG A 95 -15.22 -5.81 8.82
CA ARG A 95 -15.98 -7.08 8.74
C ARG A 95 -15.13 -8.32 9.00
N SER A 96 -13.84 -8.16 9.27
CA SER A 96 -12.93 -9.29 9.41
C SER A 96 -13.01 -9.90 10.81
N PRO A 97 -13.20 -11.22 10.96
CA PRO A 97 -13.19 -11.85 12.27
C PRO A 97 -11.78 -11.93 12.88
N ILE A 98 -10.73 -11.81 12.06
CA ILE A 98 -9.31 -11.95 12.45
C ILE A 98 -8.57 -10.62 12.55
N MET A 99 -9.02 -9.58 11.83
CA MET A 99 -8.40 -8.24 11.84
C MET A 99 -9.26 -7.27 12.63
N LYS A 100 -9.79 -7.70 13.78
CA LYS A 100 -10.62 -6.86 14.65
C LYS A 100 -9.79 -5.73 15.28
N PRO A 101 -10.39 -4.58 15.61
CA PRO A 101 -9.71 -3.58 16.41
C PRO A 101 -9.28 -4.20 17.74
N VAL A 102 -8.10 -3.81 18.23
CA VAL A 102 -7.61 -4.24 19.55
C VAL A 102 -8.31 -3.45 20.66
N ASP A 103 -8.58 -2.17 20.40
CA ASP A 103 -9.31 -1.24 21.27
C ASP A 103 -10.06 -0.18 20.43
N ASP A 104 -10.64 0.81 21.10
CA ASP A 104 -11.42 1.90 20.46
C ASP A 104 -10.55 3.10 20.02
N ARG A 105 -9.22 2.99 20.02
CA ARG A 105 -8.35 4.11 19.62
C ARG A 105 -8.36 4.27 18.10
N GLU A 106 -8.29 5.51 17.64
CA GLU A 106 -8.02 5.81 16.23
C GLU A 106 -6.61 5.32 15.86
N VAL A 107 -6.54 4.50 14.81
CA VAL A 107 -5.30 3.92 14.31
C VAL A 107 -5.24 4.02 12.79
N TRP A 108 -4.03 4.04 12.26
CA TRP A 108 -3.83 3.78 10.84
C TRP A 108 -3.42 2.32 10.63
N SER A 109 -3.91 1.70 9.56
CA SER A 109 -3.61 0.31 9.23
C SER A 109 -2.67 0.23 8.03
N VAL A 110 -1.59 -0.53 8.13
CA VAL A 110 -0.75 -0.93 6.99
C VAL A 110 -1.32 -2.22 6.40
N VAL A 111 -2.08 -2.10 5.32
CA VAL A 111 -2.88 -3.21 4.76
C VAL A 111 -2.16 -3.98 3.66
N TYR A 112 -1.18 -3.36 3.00
CA TYR A 112 -0.54 -3.96 1.85
C TYR A 112 0.84 -3.37 1.57
N THR A 113 1.76 -4.22 1.11
CA THR A 113 3.05 -3.78 0.57
C THR A 113 3.45 -4.64 -0.62
N PHE A 114 4.13 -4.01 -1.58
CA PHE A 114 4.60 -4.64 -2.81
C PHE A 114 6.00 -4.13 -3.15
N VAL A 115 6.88 -5.04 -3.60
CA VAL A 115 8.19 -4.70 -4.15
C VAL A 115 8.32 -5.39 -5.52
N ALA A 116 8.67 -4.61 -6.54
CA ALA A 116 8.87 -5.12 -7.89
C ALA A 116 10.02 -6.16 -7.90
N LYS A 117 9.89 -7.18 -8.76
CA LYS A 117 10.74 -8.39 -8.72
C LYS A 117 12.24 -8.07 -8.71
N ARG A 118 12.68 -7.09 -9.51
CA ARG A 118 14.08 -6.68 -9.62
C ARG A 118 14.68 -6.10 -8.34
N TYR A 119 13.87 -5.61 -7.41
CA TYR A 119 14.30 -4.95 -6.16
C TYR A 119 14.14 -5.83 -4.91
N ARG A 120 13.67 -7.07 -5.07
CA ARG A 120 13.49 -8.01 -3.95
C ARG A 120 14.85 -8.49 -3.44
N GLY A 121 14.90 -8.86 -2.16
CA GLY A 121 16.14 -9.31 -1.50
C GLY A 121 17.12 -8.19 -1.14
N GLN A 122 16.80 -6.94 -1.47
CA GLN A 122 17.68 -5.78 -1.25
C GLN A 122 17.27 -4.90 -0.05
N GLY A 123 16.32 -5.37 0.77
CA GLY A 123 15.82 -4.64 1.95
C GLY A 123 14.81 -3.52 1.65
N VAL A 124 14.34 -3.36 0.41
CA VAL A 124 13.40 -2.29 0.01
C VAL A 124 12.10 -2.29 0.83
N GLN A 125 11.55 -3.47 1.14
CA GLN A 125 10.33 -3.58 1.96
C GLN A 125 10.52 -3.01 3.38
N HIS A 126 11.70 -3.23 3.99
CA HIS A 126 12.02 -2.68 5.31
C HIS A 126 12.13 -1.16 5.25
N ARG A 127 12.72 -0.62 4.18
CA ARG A 127 12.82 0.83 3.96
C ARG A 127 11.45 1.47 3.72
N LEU A 128 10.57 0.81 2.95
CA LEU A 128 9.17 1.23 2.77
C LEU A 128 8.40 1.26 4.08
N LEU A 129 8.52 0.23 4.92
CA LEU A 129 7.88 0.21 6.22
C LEU A 129 8.40 1.32 7.13
N LYS A 130 9.72 1.54 7.16
CA LYS A 130 10.33 2.64 7.92
C LYS A 130 9.81 4.00 7.44
N ALA A 131 9.70 4.20 6.12
CA ALA A 131 9.14 5.41 5.53
C ALA A 131 7.66 5.60 5.91
N ALA A 132 6.85 4.55 5.84
CA ALA A 132 5.44 4.57 6.23
C ALA A 132 5.25 4.96 7.70
N ILE A 133 6.10 4.44 8.61
CA ILE A 133 6.11 4.83 10.02
C ILE A 133 6.49 6.31 10.19
N GLY A 134 7.51 6.78 9.46
CA GLY A 134 7.91 8.19 9.47
C GLY A 134 6.79 9.11 9.01
N TYR A 135 6.20 8.80 7.86
CA TYR A 135 5.09 9.55 7.29
C TYR A 135 3.89 9.60 8.25
N ALA A 136 3.47 8.46 8.82
CA ALA A 136 2.36 8.45 9.78
C ALA A 136 2.63 9.36 10.99
N ARG A 137 3.87 9.37 11.51
CA ARG A 137 4.26 10.28 12.59
C ARG A 137 4.18 11.74 12.19
N GLU A 138 4.62 12.09 10.98
CA GLU A 138 4.51 13.45 10.43
C GLU A 138 3.05 13.90 10.28
N GLN A 139 2.13 12.96 10.01
CA GLN A 139 0.68 13.18 9.99
C GLN A 139 0.03 13.20 11.38
N GLY A 140 0.82 13.10 12.46
CA GLY A 140 0.31 13.13 13.84
C GLY A 140 -0.29 11.80 14.34
N VAL A 141 -0.12 10.72 13.59
CA VAL A 141 -0.66 9.40 13.94
C VAL A 141 0.12 8.79 15.09
N ARG A 142 -0.60 8.36 16.13
CA ARG A 142 0.01 7.77 17.34
C ARG A 142 0.23 6.26 17.23
N THR A 143 -0.61 5.58 16.47
CA THR A 143 -0.64 4.11 16.43
C THR A 143 -0.77 3.62 14.99
N LEU A 144 0.09 2.67 14.63
CA LEU A 144 -0.01 1.89 13.40
C LEU A 144 -0.28 0.44 13.76
N GLU A 145 -1.16 -0.21 12.99
CA GLU A 145 -1.41 -1.64 13.07
C GLU A 145 -1.12 -2.32 11.72
N ALA A 146 -0.84 -3.62 11.76
CA ALA A 146 -0.61 -4.44 10.57
C ALA A 146 -1.03 -5.89 10.85
N TYR A 147 -1.24 -6.67 9.78
CA TYR A 147 -1.76 -8.03 9.86
C TYR A 147 -0.85 -9.02 9.11
N PRO A 148 0.39 -9.25 9.60
CA PRO A 148 1.26 -10.24 9.00
C PRO A 148 0.68 -11.64 9.21
N VAL A 149 0.86 -12.50 8.21
CA VAL A 149 0.59 -13.93 8.35
C VAL A 149 1.92 -14.61 8.65
N ASP A 150 2.04 -15.20 9.82
CA ASP A 150 3.15 -16.10 10.12
C ASP A 150 3.08 -17.31 9.20
N LYS A 151 4.11 -17.46 8.37
CA LYS A 151 4.32 -18.69 7.63
C LYS A 151 5.31 -19.53 8.43
N PRO A 152 5.10 -20.86 8.56
CA PRO A 152 6.14 -21.73 9.08
C PRO A 152 7.43 -21.53 8.28
N GLU A 153 8.57 -21.60 8.95
CA GLU A 153 9.89 -21.41 8.35
C GLU A 153 10.06 -22.30 7.11
N ARG A 154 10.73 -21.75 6.08
CA ARG A 154 11.02 -22.45 4.83
C ARG A 154 12.26 -23.32 4.93
#